data_AF-A0A447JLK5-F1
#
_entry.id   AF-A0A447JLK5-F1
#
_cell.length_a   1.000
_cell.length_b   1.000
_cell.length_c   1.000
_cell.angle_alpha   90.00
_cell.angle_beta   90.00
_cell.angle_gamma   90.00
#
_symmetry.space_group_name_H-M   'P 1'
#
loop_
_entity.id
_entity.type
_entity.pdbx_description
1 polymer ?
#
loop_
_entity_poly.entity_id
_entity_poly.type
_entity_poly.pdbx_seq_one_letter_code
_entity_poly.pdbx_strand_id
1 'polypeptide(L)'
;MHDAEREGDFSVAMQRKAAVVNFLRDKNFHNLADLDNVDVIEGRAEFIDNHTLRVFQADGERVLRGEKIFINTGAESVIPAITGLTTTAGVFDSTGLLSLSQRPARLGILGGGYIGLEFASMFANFGTKVTIFEAAPQFLPREDRDIAQAITRILQEKGVELILNANVQAVSSKEGAVQVETPEGAHLVDALLVASGRKPATAGLQLQNAGVAVNERGGIIVDDYLRTTADNIWAMGRRYRWVAVYLYFTG
;
A
#
# COMPACT_ATOMS: atom_id res chain seq x y z
N MET A 1 15.26 -7.70 3.64
CA MET A 1 16.21 -7.97 2.54
C MET A 1 17.51 -8.57 3.08
N HIS A 2 18.27 -7.87 3.93
CA HIS A 2 19.56 -8.34 4.43
C HIS A 2 19.53 -9.65 5.26
N ASP A 3 18.45 -9.95 6.00
CA ASP A 3 18.34 -11.24 6.71
C ASP A 3 18.01 -12.41 5.76
N ALA A 4 17.27 -12.12 4.69
CA ALA A 4 16.91 -13.13 3.69
C ALA A 4 18.13 -13.58 2.88
N GLU A 5 19.12 -12.70 2.73
CA GLU A 5 20.40 -12.99 2.06
C GLU A 5 21.38 -13.77 2.96
N ARG A 6 21.11 -13.85 4.27
CA ARG A 6 21.95 -14.54 5.26
C ARG A 6 21.32 -15.83 5.78
N GLU A 7 20.34 -16.39 5.07
CA GLU A 7 19.54 -17.55 5.51
C GLU A 7 18.96 -17.38 6.94
N GLY A 8 18.63 -16.14 7.31
CA GLY A 8 18.03 -15.85 8.61
C GLY A 8 16.64 -16.45 8.73
N ASP A 9 16.28 -16.89 9.94
CA ASP A 9 14.94 -17.38 10.25
C ASP A 9 13.89 -16.27 9.95
N PHE A 10 12.90 -16.61 9.13
CA PHE A 10 11.85 -15.67 8.71
C PHE A 10 11.14 -15.05 9.92
N SER A 11 10.80 -15.85 10.94
CA SER A 11 10.09 -15.38 12.11
C SER A 11 10.93 -14.38 12.91
N VAL A 12 12.25 -14.62 13.03
CA VAL A 12 13.19 -13.70 13.68
C VAL A 12 13.31 -12.40 12.90
N ALA A 13 13.40 -12.47 11.57
CA ALA A 13 13.45 -11.28 10.71
C ALA A 13 12.16 -10.44 10.84
N MET A 14 10.99 -11.09 10.90
CA MET A 14 9.70 -10.43 11.08
C MET A 14 9.55 -9.80 12.47
N GLN A 15 10.03 -10.46 13.53
CA GLN A 15 10.06 -9.89 14.88
C GLN A 15 10.95 -8.65 14.95
N ARG A 16 12.16 -8.71 14.36
CA ARG A 16 13.07 -7.55 14.29
C ARG A 16 12.43 -6.39 13.53
N LYS A 17 11.79 -6.69 12.38
CA LYS A 17 11.03 -5.70 11.61
C LYS A 17 9.95 -5.04 12.48
N ALA A 18 9.19 -5.82 13.24
CA ALA A 18 8.15 -5.30 14.13
C ALA A 18 8.75 -4.38 15.22
N ALA A 19 9.85 -4.79 15.84
CA ALA A 19 10.53 -3.99 16.86
C ALA A 19 11.02 -2.63 16.31
N VAL A 20 11.66 -2.63 15.14
CA VAL A 20 12.13 -1.38 14.49
C VAL A 20 10.96 -0.48 14.09
N VAL A 21 9.89 -1.04 13.53
CA VAL A 21 8.70 -0.26 13.15
C VAL A 21 8.05 0.36 14.38
N ASN A 22 7.92 -0.39 15.49
CA ASN A 22 7.34 0.13 16.72
C ASN A 22 8.21 1.24 17.33
N PHE A 23 9.52 1.02 17.43
CA PHE A 23 10.47 2.04 17.90
C PHE A 23 10.39 3.33 17.08
N LEU A 24 10.37 3.23 15.75
CA LEU A 24 10.30 4.41 14.88
C LEU A 24 8.94 5.10 14.94
N ARG A 25 7.84 4.35 15.06
CA ARG A 25 6.50 4.94 15.24
C ARG A 25 6.41 5.72 16.53
N ASP A 26 6.84 5.12 17.63
CA ASP A 26 6.86 5.72 18.95
C ASP A 26 7.72 7.00 18.96
N LYS A 27 8.95 6.90 18.46
CA LYS A 27 9.84 8.06 18.31
C LYS A 27 9.23 9.16 17.44
N ASN A 28 8.64 8.82 16.29
CA ASN A 28 8.05 9.80 15.39
C ASN A 28 6.81 10.47 15.99
N PHE A 29 6.03 9.73 16.78
CA PHE A 29 4.90 10.28 17.52
C PHE A 29 5.38 11.30 18.54
N HIS A 30 6.34 10.94 19.40
CA HIS A 30 6.88 11.82 20.43
C HIS A 30 7.63 13.04 19.89
N ASN A 31 8.26 12.94 18.71
CA ASN A 31 8.82 14.10 18.02
C ASN A 31 7.78 15.20 17.73
N LEU A 32 6.48 14.88 17.75
CA LEU A 32 5.38 15.81 17.48
C LEU A 32 4.53 16.05 18.72
N ALA A 33 4.11 14.99 19.41
CA ALA A 33 3.22 15.07 20.55
C ALA A 33 3.83 15.80 21.76
N ASP A 34 5.16 15.84 21.85
CA ASP A 34 5.88 16.50 22.94
C ASP A 34 6.20 17.98 22.62
N LEU A 35 5.73 18.51 21.47
CA LEU A 35 5.90 19.91 21.11
C LEU A 35 4.73 20.74 21.65
N ASP A 36 5.03 21.82 22.37
CA ASP A 36 4.02 22.70 22.99
C ASP A 36 3.02 23.32 22.00
N ASN A 37 3.35 23.36 20.71
CA ASN A 37 2.59 24.01 19.66
C ASN A 37 2.02 23.03 18.61
N VAL A 38 1.96 21.74 18.91
CA VAL A 38 1.43 20.71 18.02
C VAL A 38 0.47 19.78 18.76
N ASP A 39 -0.77 19.72 18.28
CA ASP A 39 -1.74 18.72 18.71
C ASP A 39 -1.70 17.51 17.76
N VAL A 40 -1.50 16.32 18.31
CA VAL A 40 -1.65 15.06 17.56
C VAL A 40 -3.04 14.48 17.82
N ILE A 41 -3.86 14.44 16.77
CA ILE A 41 -5.25 13.98 16.85
C ILE A 41 -5.39 12.69 16.06
N GLU A 42 -5.70 11.61 16.77
CA GLU A 42 -5.97 10.31 16.16
C GLU A 42 -7.45 10.20 15.78
N GLY A 43 -7.72 10.03 14.49
CA GLY A 43 -9.07 9.83 13.98
C GLY A 43 -9.16 9.92 12.47
N ARG A 44 -10.33 9.60 11.93
CA ARG A 44 -10.64 9.80 10.51
C ARG A 44 -11.21 11.19 10.32
N ALA A 45 -10.64 11.99 9.42
CA ALA A 45 -11.13 13.32 9.11
C ALA A 45 -11.94 13.38 7.81
N GLU A 46 -12.95 14.25 7.76
CA GLU A 46 -13.64 14.68 6.54
C GLU A 46 -13.87 16.20 6.55
N PHE A 47 -13.88 16.83 5.38
CA PHE A 47 -14.17 18.24 5.23
C PHE A 47 -15.67 18.52 5.37
N ILE A 48 -16.01 19.47 6.24
CA ILE A 48 -17.35 20.07 6.31
C ILE A 48 -17.41 21.26 5.34
N ASP A 49 -16.36 22.06 5.32
CA ASP A 49 -16.14 23.20 4.41
C ASP A 49 -14.63 23.40 4.18
N ASN A 50 -14.21 24.47 3.52
CA ASN A 50 -12.80 24.72 3.22
C ASN A 50 -11.94 25.08 4.45
N HIS A 51 -12.51 25.34 5.62
CA HIS A 51 -11.81 25.65 6.86
C HIS A 51 -12.07 24.66 7.99
N THR A 52 -13.09 23.80 7.86
CA THR A 52 -13.61 23.00 8.97
C THR A 52 -13.57 21.52 8.63
N LEU A 53 -13.00 20.71 9.53
CA LEU A 53 -13.01 19.25 9.46
C LEU A 53 -13.81 18.64 10.60
N ARG A 54 -14.53 17.56 10.31
CA ARG A 54 -15.03 16.62 11.31
C ARG A 54 -14.03 15.49 11.46
N VAL A 55 -13.66 15.17 12.70
CA VAL A 55 -12.78 14.05 13.04
C VAL A 55 -13.58 13.02 13.84
N PHE A 56 -13.67 11.81 13.32
CA PHE A 56 -14.27 10.66 13.99
C PHE A 56 -13.20 9.93 14.80
N GLN A 57 -13.44 9.79 16.10
CA GLN A 57 -12.56 9.14 17.06
C GLN A 57 -13.33 7.98 17.74
N ALA A 58 -12.63 7.16 18.54
CA ALA A 58 -13.26 6.02 19.21
C ALA A 58 -14.27 6.44 20.30
N ASP A 59 -14.08 7.63 20.87
CA ASP A 59 -14.84 8.21 21.98
C ASP A 59 -15.88 9.27 21.53
N GLY A 60 -15.94 9.58 20.23
CA GLY A 60 -16.92 10.50 19.68
C GLY A 60 -16.44 11.22 18.42
N GLU A 61 -17.01 12.39 18.19
CA GLU A 61 -16.67 13.25 17.05
C GLU A 61 -16.20 14.62 17.55
N ARG A 62 -15.18 15.17 16.88
CA ARG A 62 -14.66 16.51 17.13
C ARG A 62 -14.72 17.34 15.85
N VAL A 63 -15.05 18.63 15.99
CA VAL A 63 -14.96 19.59 14.89
C VAL A 63 -13.73 20.46 15.08
N LEU A 64 -12.93 20.60 14.03
CA LEU A 64 -11.67 21.32 14.01
C LEU A 64 -11.72 22.39 12.92
N ARG A 65 -11.19 23.58 13.21
CA ARG A 65 -11.11 24.68 12.25
C ARG A 65 -9.66 25.08 12.00
N GLY A 66 -9.22 25.07 10.76
CA GLY A 66 -7.87 25.47 10.35
C GLY A 66 -7.88 26.66 9.39
N GLU A 67 -6.92 27.57 9.56
CA GLU A 67 -6.68 28.65 8.58
C GLU A 67 -6.01 28.11 7.33
N LYS A 68 -5.04 27.20 7.50
CA LYS A 68 -4.30 26.53 6.43
C LYS A 68 -4.37 25.03 6.63
N ILE A 69 -4.74 24.31 5.57
CA ILE A 69 -4.94 22.86 5.64
C ILE A 69 -4.01 22.17 4.65
N PHE A 70 -3.31 21.15 5.14
CA PHE A 70 -2.31 20.40 4.39
C PHE A 70 -2.74 18.94 4.28
N ILE A 71 -3.16 18.50 3.10
CA ILE A 71 -3.64 17.15 2.85
C ILE A 71 -2.44 16.23 2.53
N ASN A 72 -2.27 15.17 3.31
CA ASN A 72 -1.22 14.17 3.10
C ASN A 72 -1.72 12.76 3.43
N THR A 73 -2.82 12.35 2.81
CA THR A 73 -3.47 11.05 3.08
C THR A 73 -2.83 9.87 2.36
N GLY A 74 -1.84 10.11 1.49
CA GLY A 74 -1.10 9.06 0.81
C GLY A 74 -1.92 8.29 -0.23
N ALA A 75 -1.72 6.98 -0.28
CA ALA A 75 -2.34 6.09 -1.28
C ALA A 75 -2.68 4.74 -0.64
N GLU A 76 -3.66 4.05 -1.22
CA GLU A 76 -4.10 2.71 -0.81
C GLU A 76 -3.95 1.70 -1.95
N SER A 77 -3.96 0.41 -1.61
CA SER A 77 -3.88 -0.67 -2.60
C SER A 77 -5.13 -0.72 -3.47
N VAL A 78 -4.94 -0.93 -4.77
CA VAL A 78 -6.07 -1.21 -5.67
C VAL A 78 -6.46 -2.67 -5.46
N ILE A 79 -7.73 -2.92 -5.17
CA ILE A 79 -8.31 -4.25 -5.10
C ILE A 79 -9.10 -4.47 -6.40
N PRO A 80 -8.62 -5.32 -7.32
CA PRO A 80 -9.36 -5.65 -8.52
C PRO A 80 -10.70 -6.31 -8.21
N ALA A 81 -11.69 -6.12 -9.08
CA ALA A 81 -12.99 -6.77 -8.99
C ALA A 81 -12.89 -8.24 -9.46
N ILE A 82 -12.19 -9.07 -8.69
CA ILE A 82 -12.04 -10.50 -8.91
C ILE A 82 -12.91 -11.25 -7.90
N THR A 83 -13.68 -12.21 -8.39
CA THR A 83 -14.59 -13.00 -7.54
C THR A 83 -13.81 -13.68 -6.41
N GLY A 84 -14.27 -13.50 -5.18
CA GLY A 84 -13.69 -14.13 -3.99
C GLY A 84 -12.40 -13.51 -3.47
N LEU A 85 -11.84 -12.48 -4.13
CA LEU A 85 -10.56 -11.88 -3.74
C LEU A 85 -10.58 -11.26 -2.33
N THR A 86 -11.68 -10.65 -1.93
CA THR A 86 -11.83 -9.99 -0.62
C THR A 86 -12.41 -10.90 0.47
N THR A 87 -12.93 -12.06 0.11
CA THR A 87 -13.64 -12.97 1.03
C THR A 87 -12.86 -14.25 1.32
N THR A 88 -11.87 -14.58 0.49
CA THR A 88 -11.06 -15.80 0.64
C THR A 88 -9.98 -15.59 1.69
N ALA A 89 -9.95 -16.47 2.70
CA ALA A 89 -8.88 -16.49 3.69
C ALA A 89 -7.53 -16.81 3.03
N GLY A 90 -6.46 -16.17 3.50
CA GLY A 90 -5.12 -16.33 2.90
C GLY A 90 -4.82 -15.33 1.77
N VAL A 91 -5.76 -14.43 1.45
CA VAL A 91 -5.50 -13.26 0.60
C VAL A 91 -5.10 -12.07 1.46
N PHE A 92 -4.02 -11.40 1.08
CA PHE A 92 -3.43 -10.30 1.83
C PHE A 92 -3.10 -9.11 0.93
N ASP A 93 -3.16 -7.91 1.50
CA ASP A 93 -2.43 -6.76 0.95
C ASP A 93 -0.96 -6.79 1.42
N SER A 94 -0.17 -5.80 1.01
CA SER A 94 1.23 -5.68 1.44
C SER A 94 1.40 -5.58 2.96
N THR A 95 0.43 -4.99 3.65
CA THR A 95 0.47 -4.78 5.11
C THR A 95 0.25 -6.08 5.86
N GLY A 96 -0.80 -6.83 5.49
CA GLY A 96 -1.14 -8.12 6.07
C GLY A 96 -0.05 -9.15 5.83
N LEU A 97 0.52 -9.20 4.62
CA LEU A 97 1.57 -10.18 4.31
C LEU A 97 2.86 -9.92 5.11
N LEU A 98 3.20 -8.65 5.38
CA LEU A 98 4.31 -8.27 6.27
C LEU A 98 3.99 -8.41 7.77
N SER A 99 2.86 -9.04 8.10
CA SER A 99 2.47 -9.35 9.48
C SER A 99 2.40 -10.86 9.72
N LEU A 100 2.71 -11.68 8.71
CA LEU A 100 2.81 -13.13 8.88
C LEU A 100 3.93 -13.49 9.86
N SER A 101 3.62 -14.38 10.81
CA SER A 101 4.58 -14.94 11.77
C SER A 101 5.39 -16.08 11.16
N GLN A 102 4.82 -16.77 10.18
CA GLN A 102 5.42 -17.91 9.49
C GLN A 102 5.43 -17.67 7.99
N ARG A 103 6.47 -18.19 7.35
CA ARG A 103 6.63 -18.07 5.90
C ARG A 103 5.69 -19.04 5.18
N PRO A 104 4.94 -18.61 4.15
CA PRO A 104 4.18 -19.53 3.30
C PRO A 104 5.15 -20.37 2.46
N ALA A 105 4.86 -21.66 2.24
CA ALA A 105 5.69 -22.48 1.36
C ALA A 105 5.52 -22.05 -0.11
N ARG A 106 4.30 -21.63 -0.48
CA ARG A 106 3.94 -21.10 -1.79
C ARG A 106 3.25 -19.74 -1.67
N LEU A 107 3.78 -18.74 -2.36
CA LEU A 107 3.21 -17.40 -2.41
C LEU A 107 2.81 -17.05 -3.84
N GLY A 108 1.53 -16.75 -4.04
CA GLY A 108 1.04 -16.10 -5.25
C GLY A 108 1.11 -14.58 -5.11
N ILE A 109 1.41 -13.87 -6.20
CA ILE A 109 1.41 -12.40 -6.24
C ILE A 109 0.59 -11.93 -7.44
N LEU A 110 -0.48 -11.18 -7.19
CA LEU A 110 -1.28 -10.53 -8.24
C LEU A 110 -0.67 -9.18 -8.61
N GLY A 111 0.02 -9.12 -9.74
CA GLY A 111 0.65 -7.92 -10.30
C GLY A 111 2.18 -7.92 -10.18
N GLY A 112 2.86 -7.71 -11.31
CA GLY A 112 4.31 -7.67 -11.46
C GLY A 112 4.90 -6.25 -11.42
N GLY A 113 4.27 -5.34 -10.69
CA GLY A 113 4.82 -4.00 -10.42
C GLY A 113 5.85 -4.02 -9.29
N TYR A 114 6.50 -2.88 -9.00
CA TYR A 114 7.62 -2.79 -8.03
C TYR A 114 7.33 -3.45 -6.67
N ILE A 115 6.12 -3.27 -6.12
CA ILE A 115 5.72 -3.91 -4.85
C ILE A 115 5.73 -5.43 -4.99
N GLY A 116 5.16 -5.97 -6.07
CA GLY A 116 5.18 -7.41 -6.34
C GLY A 116 6.60 -7.94 -6.45
N LEU A 117 7.52 -7.21 -7.08
CA LEU A 117 8.93 -7.60 -7.21
C LEU A 117 9.69 -7.62 -5.90
N GLU A 118 9.53 -6.59 -5.07
CA GLU A 118 10.19 -6.52 -3.76
C GLU A 118 9.79 -7.71 -2.89
N PHE A 119 8.49 -8.03 -2.88
CA PHE A 119 7.96 -9.19 -2.15
C PHE A 119 8.40 -10.51 -2.78
N ALA A 120 8.37 -10.63 -4.11
CA ALA A 120 8.83 -11.82 -4.80
C ALA A 120 10.28 -12.15 -4.45
N SER A 121 11.18 -11.17 -4.59
CA SER A 121 12.58 -11.37 -4.25
C SER A 121 12.78 -11.66 -2.76
N MET A 122 12.05 -10.98 -1.87
CA MET A 122 12.19 -11.18 -0.43
C MET A 122 11.77 -12.59 -0.03
N PHE A 123 10.58 -13.04 -0.44
CA PHE A 123 10.06 -14.36 -0.08
C PHE A 123 10.83 -15.49 -0.77
N ALA A 124 11.26 -15.31 -2.01
CA ALA A 124 12.13 -16.27 -2.70
C ALA A 124 13.47 -16.45 -1.98
N ASN A 125 14.09 -15.37 -1.50
CA ASN A 125 15.33 -15.46 -0.70
C ASN A 125 15.12 -16.20 0.63
N PHE A 126 13.93 -16.16 1.22
CA PHE A 126 13.60 -16.98 2.39
C PHE A 126 13.18 -18.43 2.04
N GLY A 127 13.24 -18.82 0.76
CA GLY A 127 12.94 -20.18 0.29
C GLY A 127 11.45 -20.45 0.00
N THR A 128 10.63 -19.42 -0.18
CA THR A 128 9.24 -19.58 -0.66
C THR A 128 9.22 -19.77 -2.16
N LYS A 129 8.42 -20.73 -2.64
CA LYS A 129 8.10 -20.83 -4.06
C LYS A 129 7.15 -19.69 -4.42
N VAL A 130 7.61 -18.74 -5.23
CA VAL A 130 6.83 -17.55 -5.60
C VAL A 130 6.36 -17.66 -7.05
N THR A 131 5.08 -17.37 -7.28
CA THR A 131 4.50 -17.21 -8.62
C THR A 131 3.87 -15.82 -8.74
N ILE A 132 4.29 -15.04 -9.73
CA ILE A 132 3.73 -13.72 -10.07
C ILE A 132 2.74 -13.91 -11.22
N PHE A 133 1.49 -13.50 -10.99
CA PHE A 133 0.43 -13.42 -11.98
C PHE A 133 0.33 -11.99 -12.49
N GLU A 134 0.84 -11.74 -13.70
CA GLU A 134 0.76 -10.45 -14.37
C GLU A 134 -0.31 -10.51 -15.46
N ALA A 135 -1.31 -9.63 -15.35
CA ALA A 135 -2.43 -9.58 -16.30
C ALA A 135 -1.96 -9.08 -17.68
N ALA A 136 -0.95 -8.22 -17.72
CA ALA A 136 -0.41 -7.69 -18.96
C ALA A 136 0.38 -8.76 -19.75
N PRO A 137 0.43 -8.63 -21.09
CA PRO A 137 1.31 -9.47 -21.93
C PRO A 137 2.79 -9.15 -21.74
N GLN A 138 3.11 -8.05 -21.05
CA GLN A 138 4.46 -7.54 -20.93
C GLN A 138 4.78 -7.21 -19.47
N PHE A 139 5.91 -7.72 -19.00
CA PHE A 139 6.47 -7.38 -17.69
C PHE A 139 7.13 -6.00 -17.69
N LEU A 140 6.91 -5.25 -16.61
CA LEU A 140 7.44 -3.88 -16.40
C LEU A 140 7.36 -3.01 -17.67
N PRO A 141 6.16 -2.75 -18.22
CA PRO A 141 6.00 -2.05 -19.50
C PRO A 141 6.52 -0.60 -19.49
N ARG A 142 6.75 -0.02 -18.30
CA ARG A 142 7.26 1.34 -18.12
C ARG A 142 8.79 1.45 -18.10
N GLU A 143 9.49 0.33 -18.00
CA GLU A 143 10.96 0.30 -17.99
C GLU A 143 11.51 0.03 -19.40
N ASP A 144 12.79 0.29 -19.59
CA ASP A 144 13.49 -0.14 -20.81
C ASP A 144 13.52 -1.67 -20.93
N ARG A 145 13.52 -2.16 -22.16
CA ARG A 145 13.33 -3.60 -22.44
C ARG A 145 14.48 -4.46 -21.94
N ASP A 146 15.70 -3.95 -22.00
CA ASP A 146 16.91 -4.61 -21.46
C ASP A 146 16.88 -4.68 -19.93
N ILE A 147 16.45 -3.61 -19.25
CA ILE A 147 16.26 -3.58 -17.79
C ILE A 147 15.19 -4.59 -17.37
N ALA A 148 14.02 -4.57 -18.02
CA ALA A 148 12.94 -5.52 -17.72
C ALA A 148 13.41 -6.97 -17.88
N GLN A 149 14.17 -7.28 -18.95
CA GLN A 149 14.73 -8.62 -19.18
C GLN A 149 15.77 -9.01 -18.13
N ALA A 150 16.66 -8.09 -17.75
CA ALA A 150 17.65 -8.35 -16.70
C ALA A 150 16.96 -8.69 -15.36
N ILE A 151 15.93 -7.92 -14.99
CA ILE A 151 15.14 -8.18 -13.78
C ILE A 151 14.44 -9.54 -13.86
N THR A 152 13.81 -9.87 -15.00
CA THR A 152 13.17 -11.18 -15.19
C THR A 152 14.17 -12.32 -14.98
N ARG A 153 15.38 -12.23 -15.54
CA ARG A 153 16.43 -13.25 -15.37
C ARG A 153 16.82 -13.42 -13.90
N ILE A 154 17.05 -12.31 -13.19
CA ILE A 154 17.40 -12.34 -11.76
C ILE A 154 16.30 -13.01 -10.92
N LEU A 155 15.03 -12.73 -11.22
CA LEU A 155 13.89 -13.37 -10.53
C LEU A 155 13.81 -14.86 -10.82
N GLN A 156 14.00 -15.26 -12.08
CA GLN A 156 14.00 -16.67 -12.48
C GLN A 156 15.16 -17.45 -11.87
N GLU A 157 16.36 -16.87 -11.79
CA GLU A 157 17.51 -17.44 -11.09
C GLU A 157 17.24 -17.67 -9.59
N LYS A 158 16.37 -16.85 -8.99
CA LYS A 158 15.87 -17.02 -7.61
C LYS A 158 14.70 -18.00 -7.49
N GLY A 159 14.29 -18.64 -8.57
CA GLY A 159 13.18 -19.59 -8.59
C GLY A 159 11.78 -18.94 -8.57
N VAL A 160 11.67 -17.64 -8.89
CA VAL A 160 10.38 -16.96 -9.06
C VAL A 160 9.82 -17.30 -10.43
N GLU A 161 8.59 -17.80 -10.45
CA GLU A 161 7.81 -18.02 -11.66
C GLU A 161 7.05 -16.75 -12.03
N LEU A 162 7.10 -16.34 -13.30
CA LEU A 162 6.36 -15.19 -13.84
C LEU A 162 5.41 -15.68 -14.92
N ILE A 163 4.11 -15.52 -14.71
CA ILE A 163 3.04 -15.86 -15.65
C ILE A 163 2.45 -14.56 -16.18
N LEU A 164 2.66 -14.31 -17.48
CA LEU A 164 2.09 -13.18 -18.21
C LEU A 164 0.71 -13.55 -18.77
N ASN A 165 -0.10 -12.55 -19.14
CA ASN A 165 -1.49 -12.75 -19.56
C ASN A 165 -2.35 -13.51 -18.53
N ALA A 166 -1.93 -13.51 -17.26
CA ALA A 166 -2.59 -14.20 -16.17
C ALA A 166 -3.80 -13.38 -15.69
N ASN A 167 -4.85 -13.35 -16.51
CA ASN A 167 -6.12 -12.69 -16.20
C ASN A 167 -6.87 -13.49 -15.14
N VAL A 168 -6.51 -13.33 -13.87
CA VAL A 168 -7.13 -14.04 -12.75
C VAL A 168 -8.64 -13.74 -12.69
N GLN A 169 -9.45 -14.78 -12.76
CA GLN A 169 -10.91 -14.69 -12.87
C GLN A 169 -11.60 -14.85 -11.52
N ALA A 170 -11.07 -15.75 -10.69
CA ALA A 170 -11.60 -16.05 -9.37
C ALA A 170 -10.49 -16.49 -8.41
N VAL A 171 -10.75 -16.27 -7.13
CA VAL A 171 -9.96 -16.75 -6.02
C VAL A 171 -10.88 -17.45 -5.04
N SER A 172 -10.51 -18.65 -4.58
CA SER A 172 -11.33 -19.45 -3.67
C SER A 172 -10.45 -20.25 -2.69
N SER A 173 -11.04 -20.76 -1.62
CA SER A 173 -10.36 -21.69 -0.71
C SER A 173 -10.50 -23.13 -1.22
N LYS A 174 -9.40 -23.86 -1.30
CA LYS A 174 -9.39 -25.30 -1.59
C LYS A 174 -8.35 -26.01 -0.73
N GLU A 175 -8.79 -27.01 0.03
CA GLU A 175 -7.90 -27.86 0.86
C GLU A 175 -7.01 -27.07 1.84
N GLY A 176 -7.53 -25.95 2.37
CA GLY A 176 -6.77 -25.07 3.27
C GLY A 176 -5.76 -24.16 2.58
N ALA A 177 -5.71 -24.16 1.24
CA ALA A 177 -4.91 -23.26 0.41
C ALA A 177 -5.81 -22.28 -0.36
N VAL A 178 -5.19 -21.27 -0.95
CA VAL A 178 -5.81 -20.33 -1.89
C VAL A 178 -5.67 -20.88 -3.30
N GLN A 179 -6.80 -21.09 -3.97
CA GLN A 179 -6.85 -21.43 -5.39
C GLN A 179 -7.01 -20.15 -6.21
N VAL A 180 -6.09 -19.93 -7.14
CA VAL A 180 -6.10 -18.82 -8.10
C VAL A 180 -6.47 -19.38 -9.47
N GLU A 181 -7.59 -18.93 -10.02
CA GLU A 181 -8.09 -19.38 -11.32
C GLU A 181 -7.67 -18.42 -12.42
N THR A 182 -6.94 -18.93 -13.40
CA THR A 182 -6.50 -18.22 -14.60
C THR A 182 -7.10 -18.89 -15.86
N PRO A 183 -7.03 -18.25 -17.04
CA PRO A 183 -7.50 -18.88 -18.28
C PRO A 183 -6.74 -20.17 -18.63
N GLU A 184 -5.49 -20.31 -18.18
CA GLU A 184 -4.63 -21.46 -18.47
C GLU A 184 -4.77 -22.59 -17.44
N GLY A 185 -5.42 -22.31 -16.30
CA GLY A 185 -5.64 -23.30 -15.26
C GLY A 185 -5.66 -22.72 -13.85
N ALA A 186 -5.76 -23.62 -12.87
CA ALA A 186 -5.80 -23.29 -11.45
C ALA A 186 -4.44 -23.49 -10.78
N HIS A 187 -4.06 -22.55 -9.92
CA HIS A 187 -2.83 -22.60 -9.14
C HIS A 187 -3.17 -22.61 -7.65
N LEU A 188 -2.52 -23.48 -6.87
CA LEU A 188 -2.68 -23.53 -5.42
C LEU A 188 -1.48 -22.85 -4.75
N VAL A 189 -1.77 -21.88 -3.89
CA VAL A 189 -0.79 -21.14 -3.08
C VAL A 189 -1.25 -21.07 -1.63
N ASP A 190 -0.33 -20.93 -0.68
CA ASP A 190 -0.69 -20.89 0.75
C ASP A 190 -1.07 -19.46 1.18
N ALA A 191 -0.53 -18.46 0.47
CA ALA A 191 -0.88 -17.06 0.62
C ALA A 191 -0.91 -16.38 -0.75
N LEU A 192 -1.78 -15.38 -0.91
CA LEU A 192 -1.89 -14.56 -2.10
C LEU A 192 -1.72 -13.08 -1.77
N LEU A 193 -0.76 -12.41 -2.39
CA LEU A 193 -0.56 -10.97 -2.29
C LEU A 193 -1.34 -10.23 -3.39
N VAL A 194 -2.13 -9.23 -3.01
CA VAL A 194 -2.72 -8.27 -3.96
C VAL A 194 -1.75 -7.09 -4.13
N ALA A 195 -1.02 -7.07 -5.25
CA ALA A 195 -0.05 -6.05 -5.62
C ALA A 195 -0.43 -5.31 -6.92
N SER A 196 -1.73 -5.16 -7.19
CA SER A 196 -2.29 -4.66 -8.46
C SER A 196 -2.21 -3.13 -8.64
N GLY A 197 -1.26 -2.48 -7.96
CA GLY A 197 -1.08 -1.03 -7.99
C GLY A 197 -1.75 -0.33 -6.81
N ARG A 198 -1.72 1.01 -6.86
CA ARG A 198 -2.16 1.88 -5.77
C ARG A 198 -2.87 3.10 -6.31
N LYS A 199 -3.86 3.58 -5.58
CA LYS A 199 -4.66 4.77 -5.91
C LYS A 199 -4.61 5.80 -4.77
N PRO A 200 -4.81 7.09 -5.04
CA PRO A 200 -4.89 8.12 -4.01
C PRO A 200 -5.94 7.79 -2.93
N ALA A 201 -5.61 8.03 -1.66
CA ALA A 201 -6.52 7.77 -0.53
C ALA A 201 -7.34 9.03 -0.21
N THR A 202 -8.24 9.40 -1.11
CA THR A 202 -9.01 10.66 -1.05
C THR A 202 -10.52 10.46 -0.90
N ALA A 203 -11.04 9.25 -1.16
CA ALA A 203 -12.48 8.96 -1.20
C ALA A 203 -13.21 9.27 0.11
N GLY A 204 -12.53 9.18 1.26
CA GLY A 204 -13.13 9.39 2.57
C GLY A 204 -13.11 10.83 3.09
N LEU A 205 -12.48 11.77 2.37
CA LEU A 205 -12.21 13.13 2.83
C LEU A 205 -13.34 14.13 2.55
N GLN A 206 -14.30 13.81 1.67
CA GLN A 206 -15.35 14.76 1.25
C GLN A 206 -14.80 16.06 0.64
N LEU A 207 -13.76 15.96 -0.20
CA LEU A 207 -13.03 17.09 -0.80
C LEU A 207 -13.92 18.11 -1.53
N GLN A 208 -15.05 17.67 -2.07
CA GLN A 208 -16.02 18.53 -2.73
C GLN A 208 -16.58 19.61 -1.80
N ASN A 209 -16.72 19.32 -0.50
CA ASN A 209 -17.22 20.27 0.50
C ASN A 209 -16.23 21.42 0.70
N ALA A 210 -14.95 21.16 0.48
CA ALA A 210 -13.87 22.14 0.61
C ALA A 210 -13.53 22.85 -0.71
N GLY A 211 -14.23 22.55 -1.81
CA GLY A 211 -13.91 23.12 -3.13
C GLY A 211 -12.60 22.59 -3.73
N VAL A 212 -12.15 21.40 -3.33
CA VAL A 212 -10.90 20.79 -3.81
C VAL A 212 -11.17 19.86 -4.99
N ALA A 213 -10.62 20.20 -6.16
CA ALA A 213 -10.76 19.42 -7.37
C ALA A 213 -9.85 18.17 -7.40
N VAL A 214 -10.36 17.11 -8.00
CA VAL A 214 -9.64 15.85 -8.24
C VAL A 214 -9.66 15.50 -9.72
N ASN A 215 -8.64 14.80 -10.19
CA ASN A 215 -8.60 14.24 -11.54
C ASN A 215 -9.42 12.94 -11.64
N GLU A 216 -9.53 12.38 -12.85
CA GLU A 216 -10.27 11.15 -13.16
C GLU A 216 -9.82 9.93 -12.34
N ARG A 217 -8.60 9.95 -11.79
CA ARG A 217 -8.03 8.87 -10.97
C ARG A 217 -8.19 9.15 -9.46
N GLY A 218 -8.92 10.20 -9.08
CA GLY A 218 -9.14 10.60 -7.69
C GLY A 218 -7.95 11.33 -7.03
N GLY A 219 -6.93 11.71 -7.81
CA GLY A 219 -5.80 12.49 -7.29
C GLY A 219 -6.13 13.98 -7.20
N ILE A 220 -5.76 14.63 -6.10
CA ILE A 220 -5.96 16.07 -5.91
C ILE A 220 -5.15 16.84 -6.97
N ILE A 221 -5.80 17.78 -7.64
CA ILE A 221 -5.16 18.67 -8.61
C ILE A 221 -4.45 19.78 -7.85
N VAL A 222 -3.18 19.99 -8.17
CA VAL A 222 -2.36 21.04 -7.58
C VAL A 222 -1.54 21.79 -8.62
N ASP A 223 -1.16 23.03 -8.30
CA ASP A 223 -0.18 23.80 -9.05
C ASP A 223 1.27 23.43 -8.67
N ASP A 224 2.25 24.13 -9.25
CA ASP A 224 3.69 23.92 -9.00
C ASP A 224 4.11 24.23 -7.54
N TYR A 225 3.25 24.90 -6.77
CA TYR A 225 3.44 25.24 -5.36
C TYR A 225 2.60 24.34 -4.43
N LEU A 226 2.05 23.24 -4.96
CA LEU A 226 1.22 22.28 -4.25
C LEU A 226 -0.11 22.85 -3.71
N ARG A 227 -0.54 24.01 -4.22
CA ARG A 227 -1.84 24.62 -3.90
C ARG A 227 -2.95 23.89 -4.63
N THR A 228 -4.04 23.61 -3.94
CA THR A 228 -5.25 23.05 -4.55
C THR A 228 -6.09 24.15 -5.22
N THR A 229 -7.28 23.80 -5.71
CA THR A 229 -8.27 24.77 -6.18
C THR A 229 -8.91 25.60 -5.06
N ALA A 230 -8.70 25.22 -3.79
CA ALA A 230 -9.08 26.04 -2.64
C ALA A 230 -7.86 26.82 -2.13
N ASP A 231 -8.01 28.14 -1.98
CA ASP A 231 -6.90 29.08 -1.70
C ASP A 231 -6.14 28.79 -0.40
N ASN A 232 -6.78 28.13 0.55
CA ASN A 232 -6.26 27.84 1.89
C ASN A 232 -5.90 26.35 2.11
N ILE A 233 -5.88 25.56 1.03
CA ILE A 233 -5.63 24.12 1.09
C ILE A 233 -4.50 23.72 0.14
N TRP A 234 -3.57 22.94 0.66
CA TRP A 234 -2.45 22.34 -0.06
C TRP A 234 -2.56 20.81 -0.03
N ALA A 235 -2.00 20.14 -1.03
CA ALA A 235 -1.91 18.69 -1.04
C ALA A 235 -0.49 18.22 -1.35
N MET A 236 0.03 17.34 -0.50
CA MET A 236 1.39 16.81 -0.55
C MET A 236 1.37 15.28 -0.62
N GLY A 237 2.51 14.69 -0.95
CA GLY A 237 2.66 13.25 -1.13
C GLY A 237 2.88 12.89 -2.60
N ARG A 238 2.50 11.66 -2.97
CA ARG A 238 3.12 10.71 -3.94
C ARG A 238 3.71 11.13 -5.30
N ARG A 239 3.98 12.41 -5.54
CA ARG A 239 5.10 12.87 -6.39
C ARG A 239 6.24 13.56 -5.64
N TYR A 240 6.08 13.92 -4.36
CA TYR A 240 7.15 14.48 -3.51
C TYR A 240 7.07 13.93 -2.08
N ARG A 241 8.24 13.72 -1.47
CA ARG A 241 8.46 12.98 -0.21
C ARG A 241 7.97 13.77 1.02
N TRP A 242 7.63 13.03 2.09
CA TRP A 242 7.33 13.40 3.50
C TRP A 242 5.86 13.38 3.98
N VAL A 243 5.71 13.18 5.31
CA VAL A 243 4.56 12.65 6.09
C VAL A 243 3.86 13.74 6.91
N ALA A 244 2.59 13.45 7.25
CA ALA A 244 1.69 14.06 8.25
C ALA A 244 0.81 15.25 7.78
N VAL A 245 -0.48 15.12 8.08
CA VAL A 245 -1.45 16.22 8.16
C VAL A 245 -1.18 16.91 9.49
N TYR A 246 -0.54 18.07 9.47
CA TYR A 246 -0.50 18.97 10.62
C TYR A 246 -1.65 19.95 10.47
N LEU A 247 -2.60 19.93 11.41
CA LEU A 247 -3.49 21.06 11.61
C LEU A 247 -2.73 22.07 12.46
N TYR A 248 -2.16 23.10 11.81
CA TYR A 248 -1.63 24.26 12.52
C TYR A 248 -2.80 25.07 13.07
N PHE A 249 -2.90 25.17 14.38
CA PHE A 249 -3.70 26.18 15.06
C PHE A 249 -2.76 27.30 15.49
N THR A 250 -2.92 28.49 14.94
CA THR A 250 -2.32 29.71 15.48
C THR A 250 -3.38 30.47 16.25
N GLY A 251 -3.25 30.51 17.59
CA GLY A 251 -4.04 31.37 18.47
C GLY A 251 -5.17 30.66 19.20
#